data_AF-A0A523P8R8-F1
#
_entry.id   AF-A0A523P8R8-F1
#
_cell.length_a   1.000
_cell.length_b   1.000
_cell.length_c   1.000
_cell.angle_alpha   90.00
_cell.angle_beta   90.00
_cell.angle_gamma   90.00
#
_symmetry.space_group_name_H-M   'P 1'
#
loop_
_entity.id
_entity.type
_entity.pdbx_description
1 polymer ?
#
loop_
_entity_poly.entity_id
_entity_poly.type
_entity_poly.pdbx_seq_one_letter_code
_entity_poly.pdbx_strand_id
1 'polypeptide(L)'
;MLSLALVLCLGAFPSSHSQAGVRRFEGMEAQHALRLFRTAKGADAEFVAELFGLVREVGVLVALAEATARERGYFELLPEGRGTLRELFTEWDRVAADPFGRALSERGARAFLGMLLDVRLRVRRHALRRFEGDARDLTGALALLVASAEGLAELHEGIGYEPLAWRADLAAANLRLIVKDLSALHEVPRWSAPPTPPEDAASLERLVAQLAAGDAAGADALAAIGTRVGRTERGMVEGLFSTRNGRAVDDAVAAREEQGRRALERLAEMRVLLPFTGEGADAPEAVAKMSDTLRYEQAIMVGRQALALDPLNPELNLLLARAKDRREGRRYSTPYYDRFLVLRGIRFYDESTFRGRALDADEELALSEILSGR
;
A
#
# COMPACT_ATOMS: atom_id res chain seq x y z
N MET A 1 23.29 -5.39 -6.08
CA MET A 1 22.80 -6.68 -5.52
C MET A 1 21.26 -6.77 -5.47
N LEU A 2 20.51 -5.67 -5.36
CA LEU A 2 19.03 -5.67 -5.36
C LEU A 2 18.40 -6.17 -6.68
N SER A 3 19.00 -5.89 -7.84
CA SER A 3 18.42 -6.25 -9.15
C SER A 3 18.35 -7.76 -9.44
N LEU A 4 19.11 -8.60 -8.71
CA LEU A 4 19.09 -10.06 -8.89
C LEU A 4 17.86 -10.70 -8.22
N ALA A 5 17.34 -10.08 -7.15
CA ALA A 5 16.25 -10.63 -6.36
C ALA A 5 14.89 -10.45 -7.06
N LEU A 6 14.66 -9.30 -7.71
CA LEU A 6 13.50 -9.09 -8.58
C LEU A 6 13.51 -10.03 -9.80
N VAL A 7 14.68 -10.34 -10.37
CA VAL A 7 14.82 -11.27 -11.51
C VAL A 7 14.40 -12.69 -11.13
N LEU A 8 14.67 -13.14 -9.91
CA LEU A 8 14.27 -14.48 -9.45
C LEU A 8 12.76 -14.57 -9.18
N CYS A 9 12.14 -13.50 -8.67
CA CYS A 9 10.70 -13.45 -8.47
C CYS A 9 9.93 -13.31 -9.79
N LEU A 10 10.48 -12.60 -10.77
CA LEU A 10 9.83 -12.42 -12.06
C LEU A 10 10.10 -13.61 -12.99
N GLY A 11 11.32 -14.15 -13.02
CA GLY A 11 11.75 -15.24 -13.92
C GLY A 11 11.16 -16.63 -13.63
N ALA A 12 10.45 -16.84 -12.52
CA ALA A 12 9.85 -18.13 -12.16
C ALA A 12 8.44 -18.37 -12.75
N PHE A 13 7.93 -17.50 -13.63
CA PHE A 13 6.52 -17.49 -14.00
C PHE A 13 6.26 -17.45 -15.51
N PRO A 14 6.05 -18.61 -16.17
CA PRO A 14 5.41 -18.62 -17.48
C PRO A 14 3.90 -18.44 -17.29
N SER A 15 3.35 -17.33 -17.78
CA SER A 15 1.93 -17.31 -18.17
C SER A 15 1.76 -18.22 -19.38
N SER A 16 0.66 -18.97 -19.45
CA SER A 16 0.41 -19.98 -20.49
C SER A 16 0.34 -19.41 -21.91
N HIS A 17 0.37 -18.08 -22.08
CA HIS A 17 0.40 -17.38 -23.35
C HIS A 17 1.45 -16.26 -23.36
N SER A 18 2.74 -16.58 -23.20
CA SER A 18 3.88 -15.82 -23.77
C SER A 18 5.20 -16.32 -23.16
N GLN A 19 6.10 -16.86 -23.99
CA GLN A 19 7.52 -17.03 -23.65
C GLN A 19 8.30 -15.70 -23.77
N ALA A 20 7.69 -14.55 -23.47
CA ALA A 20 8.41 -13.31 -23.31
C ALA A 20 8.95 -13.23 -21.88
N GLY A 21 10.26 -13.02 -21.73
CA GLY A 21 10.86 -12.73 -20.43
C GLY A 21 10.08 -11.63 -19.71
N VAL A 22 9.98 -11.75 -18.39
CA VAL A 22 9.12 -10.85 -17.61
C VAL A 22 9.57 -9.41 -17.77
N ARG A 23 8.67 -8.60 -18.32
CA ARG A 23 8.89 -7.18 -18.58
C ARG A 23 8.80 -6.42 -17.27
N ARG A 24 9.69 -5.43 -17.13
CA ARG A 24 9.86 -4.59 -15.94
C ARG A 24 10.31 -3.20 -16.38
N PHE A 25 10.03 -2.17 -15.57
CA PHE A 25 10.52 -0.81 -15.81
C PHE A 25 11.98 -0.63 -15.36
N GLU A 26 12.44 -1.35 -14.34
CA GLU A 26 13.81 -1.31 -13.83
C GLU A 26 14.81 -1.72 -14.93
N GLY A 27 15.80 -0.86 -15.18
CA GLY A 27 16.79 -1.03 -16.23
C GLY A 27 16.30 -0.66 -17.64
N MET A 28 15.06 -0.16 -17.75
CA MET A 28 14.56 0.45 -18.97
C MET A 28 14.86 1.96 -18.95
N GLU A 29 15.40 2.49 -20.04
CA GLU A 29 15.54 3.94 -20.25
C GLU A 29 14.19 4.66 -20.05
N ALA A 30 14.19 5.83 -19.42
CA ALA A 30 12.97 6.56 -19.09
C ALA A 30 12.09 6.78 -20.34
N GLN A 31 12.70 7.18 -21.46
CA GLN A 31 12.01 7.39 -22.74
C GLN A 31 11.36 6.10 -23.29
N HIS A 32 11.96 4.93 -23.02
CA HIS A 32 11.38 3.65 -23.43
C HIS A 32 10.14 3.33 -22.60
N ALA A 33 10.20 3.51 -21.28
CA ALA A 33 9.05 3.26 -20.41
C ALA A 33 7.88 4.20 -20.70
N LEU A 34 8.15 5.48 -20.93
CA LEU A 34 7.10 6.45 -21.29
C LEU A 34 6.43 6.11 -22.65
N ARG A 35 7.18 5.50 -23.59
CA ARG A 35 6.62 5.03 -24.86
C ARG A 35 5.65 3.85 -24.70
N LEU A 36 5.80 3.02 -23.66
CA LEU A 36 4.86 1.92 -23.39
C LEU A 36 3.44 2.44 -23.19
N PHE A 37 3.27 3.54 -22.45
CA PHE A 37 1.96 4.15 -22.18
C PHE A 37 1.32 4.83 -23.40
N ARG A 38 2.10 5.09 -24.46
CA ARG A 38 1.59 5.62 -25.74
C ARG A 38 1.28 4.52 -26.75
N THR A 39 1.67 3.28 -26.46
CA THR A 39 1.56 2.16 -27.41
C THR A 39 0.20 1.47 -27.28
N ALA A 40 -0.54 1.38 -28.39
CA ALA A 40 -1.93 0.89 -28.38
C ALA A 40 -2.10 -0.60 -28.74
N LYS A 41 -1.01 -1.34 -29.04
CA LYS A 41 -1.09 -2.72 -29.55
C LYS A 41 0.04 -3.61 -29.07
N GLY A 42 -0.21 -4.92 -29.11
CA GLY A 42 0.76 -5.97 -28.84
C GLY A 42 1.12 -6.10 -27.37
N ALA A 43 2.25 -6.77 -27.11
CA ALA A 43 2.69 -7.12 -25.77
C ALA A 43 2.91 -5.91 -24.84
N ASP A 44 3.20 -4.72 -25.39
CA ASP A 44 3.41 -3.50 -24.60
C ASP A 44 2.09 -3.01 -24.00
N ALA A 45 1.02 -3.00 -24.80
CA ALA A 45 -0.32 -2.66 -24.34
C ALA A 45 -0.87 -3.71 -23.35
N GLU A 46 -0.61 -5.00 -23.59
CA GLU A 46 -0.97 -6.08 -22.67
C GLU A 46 -0.29 -5.93 -21.31
N PHE A 47 1.02 -5.64 -21.30
CA PHE A 47 1.78 -5.40 -20.08
C PHE A 47 1.22 -4.21 -19.28
N VAL A 48 0.98 -3.07 -19.92
CA VAL A 48 0.42 -1.89 -19.24
C VAL A 48 -0.99 -2.17 -18.73
N ALA A 49 -1.84 -2.83 -19.52
CA ALA A 49 -3.20 -3.21 -19.13
C ALA A 49 -3.20 -4.18 -17.93
N GLU A 50 -2.26 -5.13 -17.88
CA GLU A 50 -2.06 -6.04 -16.76
C GLU A 50 -1.77 -5.25 -15.48
N LEU A 51 -0.82 -4.30 -15.52
CA LEU A 51 -0.45 -3.50 -14.35
C LEU A 51 -1.63 -2.68 -13.80
N PHE A 52 -2.43 -2.05 -14.66
CA PHE A 52 -3.67 -1.38 -14.25
C PHE A 52 -4.73 -2.37 -13.71
N GLY A 53 -4.72 -3.61 -14.20
CA GLY A 53 -5.63 -4.67 -13.79
C GLY A 53 -5.36 -5.24 -12.39
N LEU A 54 -4.10 -5.26 -11.94
CA LEU A 54 -3.69 -5.94 -10.70
C LEU A 54 -4.42 -5.45 -9.45
N VAL A 55 -4.50 -4.14 -9.24
CA VAL A 55 -5.17 -3.57 -8.06
C VAL A 55 -6.67 -3.92 -8.06
N ARG A 56 -7.30 -3.87 -9.23
CA ARG A 56 -8.71 -4.24 -9.40
C ARG A 56 -8.93 -5.73 -9.14
N GLU A 57 -8.04 -6.58 -9.65
CA GLU A 57 -8.13 -8.04 -9.48
C GLU A 57 -8.03 -8.44 -8.00
N VAL A 58 -7.05 -7.89 -7.27
CA VAL A 58 -6.99 -8.09 -5.81
C VAL A 58 -8.25 -7.53 -5.12
N GLY A 59 -8.74 -6.36 -5.54
CA GLY A 59 -9.98 -5.78 -5.03
C GLY A 59 -11.20 -6.70 -5.17
N VAL A 60 -11.34 -7.38 -6.30
CA VAL A 60 -12.40 -8.38 -6.51
C VAL A 60 -12.24 -9.56 -5.54
N LEU A 61 -11.03 -10.09 -5.38
CA LEU A 61 -10.76 -11.20 -4.46
C LEU A 61 -11.00 -10.82 -3.00
N VAL A 62 -10.67 -9.58 -2.62
CA VAL A 62 -10.98 -9.01 -1.29
C VAL A 62 -12.49 -8.89 -1.09
N ALA A 63 -13.23 -8.39 -2.09
CA ALA A 63 -14.69 -8.27 -2.01
C ALA A 63 -15.37 -9.64 -1.86
N LEU A 64 -14.88 -10.67 -2.56
CA LEU A 64 -15.36 -12.04 -2.40
C LEU A 64 -15.07 -12.61 -1.00
N ALA A 65 -13.88 -12.34 -0.47
CA ALA A 65 -13.53 -12.73 0.90
C ALA A 65 -14.39 -12.00 1.95
N GLU A 66 -14.68 -10.72 1.72
CA GLU A 66 -15.56 -9.93 2.58
C GLU A 66 -16.99 -10.47 2.57
N ALA A 67 -17.56 -10.73 1.39
CA ALA A 67 -18.89 -11.34 1.27
C ALA A 67 -18.97 -12.66 2.03
N THR A 68 -17.97 -13.53 1.88
CA THR A 68 -17.88 -14.80 2.62
C THR A 68 -17.81 -14.57 4.14
N ALA A 69 -17.02 -13.59 4.60
CA ALA A 69 -16.90 -13.28 6.02
C ALA A 69 -18.21 -12.71 6.60
N ARG A 70 -18.97 -11.94 5.81
CA ARG A 70 -20.31 -11.47 6.19
C ARG A 70 -21.30 -12.61 6.31
N GLU A 71 -21.34 -13.53 5.33
CA GLU A 71 -22.20 -14.72 5.37
C GLU A 71 -21.93 -15.59 6.61
N ARG A 72 -20.67 -15.64 7.06
CA ARG A 72 -20.26 -16.38 8.26
C ARG A 72 -20.50 -15.63 9.58
N GLY A 73 -21.01 -14.40 9.52
CA GLY A 73 -21.28 -13.58 10.71
C GLY A 73 -20.04 -13.03 11.40
N TYR A 74 -18.86 -13.05 10.76
CA TYR A 74 -17.61 -12.59 11.38
C TYR A 74 -17.61 -11.09 11.68
N PHE A 75 -18.37 -10.31 10.91
CA PHE A 75 -18.53 -8.88 11.12
C PHE A 75 -19.22 -8.54 12.45
N GLU A 76 -19.89 -9.48 13.12
CA GLU A 76 -20.45 -9.27 14.47
C GLU A 76 -19.37 -8.99 15.53
N LEU A 77 -18.08 -9.19 15.21
CA LEU A 77 -16.96 -8.75 16.04
C LEU A 77 -16.80 -7.21 16.06
N LEU A 78 -17.24 -6.53 14.99
CA LEU A 78 -17.18 -5.09 14.87
C LEU A 78 -18.38 -4.42 15.56
N PRO A 79 -18.24 -3.17 16.03
CA PRO A 79 -19.37 -2.35 16.46
C PRO A 79 -20.43 -2.30 15.35
N GLU A 80 -21.69 -2.56 15.72
CA GLU A 80 -22.86 -2.55 14.82
C GLU A 80 -22.83 -3.55 13.65
N GLY A 81 -21.86 -4.49 13.60
CA GLY A 81 -21.76 -5.46 12.50
C GLY A 81 -21.37 -4.85 11.14
N ARG A 82 -20.90 -3.60 11.12
CA ARG A 82 -20.59 -2.83 9.90
C ARG A 82 -19.11 -2.51 9.84
N GLY A 83 -18.61 -2.33 8.62
CA GLY A 83 -17.21 -2.02 8.34
C GLY A 83 -16.69 -2.80 7.15
N THR A 84 -15.37 -2.79 6.99
CA THR A 84 -14.59 -3.43 5.93
C THR A 84 -13.83 -4.63 6.45
N LEU A 85 -13.36 -5.50 5.55
CA LEU A 85 -12.50 -6.63 5.94
C LEU A 85 -11.22 -6.19 6.68
N ARG A 86 -10.69 -5.00 6.36
CA ARG A 86 -9.53 -4.42 7.05
C ARG A 86 -9.86 -4.09 8.51
N GLU A 87 -10.97 -3.39 8.75
CA GLU A 87 -11.42 -3.04 10.10
C GLU A 87 -11.66 -4.31 10.92
N LEU A 88 -12.26 -5.33 10.32
CA LEU A 88 -12.46 -6.64 10.94
C LEU A 88 -11.14 -7.29 11.37
N PHE A 89 -10.10 -7.25 10.53
CA PHE A 89 -8.78 -7.79 10.86
C PHE A 89 -8.05 -6.97 11.93
N THR A 90 -8.19 -5.65 11.95
CA THR A 90 -7.66 -4.79 13.01
C THR A 90 -8.34 -5.10 14.35
N GLU A 91 -9.66 -5.24 14.35
CA GLU A 91 -10.40 -5.58 15.57
C GLU A 91 -10.07 -6.99 16.05
N TRP A 92 -9.94 -7.96 15.14
CA TRP A 92 -9.38 -9.27 15.49
C TRP A 92 -8.08 -9.10 16.24
N ASP A 93 -7.08 -8.43 15.65
CA ASP A 93 -5.75 -8.31 16.25
C ASP A 93 -5.79 -7.76 17.67
N ARG A 94 -6.64 -6.76 17.89
CA ARG A 94 -6.87 -6.20 19.21
C ARG A 94 -7.45 -7.23 20.18
N VAL A 95 -8.50 -7.95 19.78
CA VAL A 95 -9.14 -8.98 20.63
C VAL A 95 -8.21 -10.17 20.83
N ALA A 96 -7.43 -10.58 19.84
CA ALA A 96 -6.49 -11.70 19.98
C ALA A 96 -5.31 -11.37 20.89
N ALA A 97 -4.90 -10.10 20.98
CA ALA A 97 -3.86 -9.65 21.92
C ALA A 97 -4.33 -9.70 23.37
N ASP A 98 -5.60 -9.42 23.64
CA ASP A 98 -6.21 -9.51 24.97
C ASP A 98 -7.69 -9.97 24.88
N PRO A 99 -7.93 -11.30 24.75
CA PRO A 99 -9.28 -11.82 24.50
C PRO A 99 -10.28 -11.63 25.65
N PHE A 100 -9.77 -11.41 26.86
CA PHE A 100 -10.57 -11.27 28.07
C PHE A 100 -10.48 -9.86 28.68
N GLY A 101 -9.65 -8.96 28.14
CA GLY A 101 -9.51 -7.58 28.61
C GLY A 101 -10.77 -6.72 28.47
N ARG A 102 -11.74 -7.17 27.67
CA ARG A 102 -13.09 -6.60 27.61
C ARG A 102 -14.12 -7.68 27.31
N ALA A 103 -15.31 -7.54 27.90
CA ALA A 103 -16.47 -8.36 27.55
C ALA A 103 -16.87 -8.14 26.09
N LEU A 104 -17.03 -9.23 25.33
CA LEU A 104 -17.59 -9.20 23.99
C LEU A 104 -19.11 -9.40 24.04
N SER A 105 -19.84 -8.99 23.00
CA SER A 105 -21.21 -9.48 22.85
C SER A 105 -21.17 -10.99 22.58
N GLU A 106 -22.24 -11.73 22.91
CA GLU A 106 -22.30 -13.17 22.63
C GLU A 106 -22.05 -13.48 21.13
N ARG A 107 -22.60 -12.64 20.24
CA ARG A 107 -22.37 -12.73 18.79
C ARG A 107 -20.92 -12.42 18.43
N GLY A 108 -20.32 -11.40 19.05
CA GLY A 108 -18.91 -11.05 18.86
C GLY A 108 -17.95 -12.14 19.36
N ALA A 109 -18.26 -12.78 20.48
CA ALA A 109 -17.50 -13.92 21.01
C ALA A 109 -17.58 -15.13 20.07
N ARG A 110 -18.77 -15.45 19.54
CA ARG A 110 -18.95 -16.49 18.51
C ARG A 110 -18.20 -16.15 17.22
N ALA A 111 -18.28 -14.90 16.76
CA ALA A 111 -17.55 -14.42 15.59
C ALA A 111 -16.04 -14.59 15.79
N PHE A 112 -15.49 -14.12 16.92
CA PHE A 112 -14.08 -14.24 17.25
C PHE A 112 -13.60 -15.69 17.27
N LEU A 113 -14.32 -16.60 17.94
CA LEU A 113 -13.97 -18.03 17.95
C LEU A 113 -14.10 -18.68 16.57
N GLY A 114 -15.16 -18.35 15.83
CA GLY A 114 -15.37 -18.85 14.46
C GLY A 114 -14.25 -18.40 13.52
N MET A 115 -13.79 -17.16 13.67
CA MET A 115 -12.63 -16.62 12.98
C MET A 115 -11.35 -17.34 13.41
N LEU A 116 -11.09 -17.50 14.72
CA LEU A 116 -9.91 -18.19 15.26
C LEU A 116 -9.72 -19.59 14.68
N LEU A 117 -10.82 -20.30 14.46
CA LEU A 117 -10.87 -21.65 13.88
C LEU A 117 -10.78 -21.65 12.34
N ASP A 118 -11.12 -20.55 11.67
CA ASP A 118 -11.02 -20.41 10.22
C ASP A 118 -9.58 -20.09 9.78
N VAL A 119 -8.81 -21.16 9.57
CA VAL A 119 -7.42 -21.07 9.11
C VAL A 119 -7.29 -20.29 7.80
N ARG A 120 -8.25 -20.43 6.87
CA ARG A 120 -8.16 -19.74 5.57
C ARG A 120 -8.34 -18.24 5.73
N LEU A 121 -9.28 -17.81 6.58
CA LEU A 121 -9.43 -16.38 6.88
C LEU A 121 -8.15 -15.81 7.49
N ARG A 122 -7.49 -16.54 8.39
CA ARG A 122 -6.21 -16.14 8.99
C ARG A 122 -5.09 -16.03 7.96
N VAL A 123 -4.98 -17.01 7.07
CA VAL A 123 -3.99 -17.02 5.99
C VAL A 123 -4.27 -15.89 4.98
N ARG A 124 -5.54 -15.60 4.66
CA ARG A 124 -5.92 -14.43 3.84
C ARG A 124 -5.53 -13.11 4.51
N ARG A 125 -5.77 -13.00 5.82
CA ARG A 125 -5.33 -11.83 6.60
C ARG A 125 -3.82 -11.65 6.48
N HIS A 126 -3.03 -12.73 6.55
CA HIS A 126 -1.58 -12.68 6.34
C HIS A 126 -1.22 -12.15 4.93
N ALA A 127 -1.81 -12.71 3.87
CA ALA A 127 -1.57 -12.29 2.49
C ALA A 127 -1.94 -10.82 2.23
N LEU A 128 -2.99 -10.32 2.88
CA LEU A 128 -3.51 -8.96 2.69
C LEU A 128 -2.77 -7.88 3.48
N ARG A 129 -1.85 -8.23 4.40
CA ARG A 129 -1.13 -7.22 5.22
C ARG A 129 -0.40 -6.16 4.40
N ARG A 130 0.15 -6.54 3.24
CA ARG A 130 0.96 -5.67 2.38
C ARG A 130 0.19 -5.03 1.22
N PHE A 131 -1.05 -5.48 0.97
CA PHE A 131 -1.86 -5.08 -0.19
C PHE A 131 -1.98 -3.57 -0.34
N GLU A 132 -2.32 -2.84 0.72
CA GLU A 132 -2.59 -1.41 0.62
C GLU A 132 -1.35 -0.58 0.27
N GLY A 133 -0.19 -0.98 0.81
CA GLY A 133 1.07 -0.33 0.48
C GLY A 133 1.42 -0.55 -0.98
N ASP A 134 1.36 -1.80 -1.45
CA ASP A 134 1.68 -2.14 -2.84
C ASP A 134 0.64 -1.55 -3.83
N ALA A 135 -0.64 -1.53 -3.48
CA ALA A 135 -1.68 -0.93 -4.31
C ALA A 135 -1.50 0.59 -4.44
N ARG A 136 -1.17 1.28 -3.34
CA ARG A 136 -0.86 2.71 -3.36
C ARG A 136 0.37 3.00 -4.21
N ASP A 137 1.43 2.21 -4.03
CA ASP A 137 2.69 2.36 -4.76
C ASP A 137 2.48 2.20 -6.26
N LEU A 138 1.82 1.10 -6.67
CA LEU A 138 1.58 0.84 -8.09
C LEU A 138 0.65 1.90 -8.70
N THR A 139 -0.44 2.25 -8.02
CA THR A 139 -1.40 3.25 -8.54
C THR A 139 -0.74 4.62 -8.69
N GLY A 140 -0.01 5.08 -7.68
CA GLY A 140 0.71 6.35 -7.71
C GLY A 140 1.81 6.36 -8.78
N ALA A 141 2.56 5.27 -8.91
CA ALA A 141 3.62 5.17 -9.90
C ALA A 141 3.08 5.17 -11.34
N LEU A 142 2.03 4.38 -11.61
CA LEU A 142 1.37 4.38 -12.91
C LEU A 142 0.76 5.75 -13.24
N ALA A 143 0.16 6.44 -12.25
CA ALA A 143 -0.40 7.77 -12.45
C ALA A 143 0.68 8.79 -12.87
N LEU A 144 1.84 8.80 -12.19
CA LEU A 144 2.97 9.66 -12.55
C LEU A 144 3.60 9.28 -13.90
N LEU A 145 3.73 7.98 -14.20
CA LEU A 145 4.28 7.52 -15.48
C LEU A 145 3.36 7.89 -16.66
N VAL A 146 2.05 7.77 -16.49
CA VAL A 146 1.06 8.22 -17.50
C VAL A 146 1.12 9.73 -17.68
N ALA A 147 1.10 10.50 -16.59
CA ALA A 147 1.20 11.96 -16.66
C ALA A 147 2.49 12.40 -17.39
N SER A 148 3.63 11.79 -17.05
CA SER A 148 4.91 12.00 -17.73
C SER A 148 4.88 11.62 -19.21
N ALA A 149 4.21 10.52 -19.55
CA ALA A 149 4.00 10.13 -20.94
C ALA A 149 3.08 11.11 -21.70
N GLU A 150 2.25 11.89 -21.03
CA GLU A 150 1.43 12.96 -21.61
C GLU A 150 2.16 14.32 -21.64
N GLY A 151 3.41 14.38 -21.18
CA GLY A 151 4.21 15.61 -21.13
C GLY A 151 3.92 16.48 -19.90
N LEU A 152 3.30 15.91 -18.87
CA LEU A 152 2.98 16.55 -17.58
C LEU A 152 3.81 15.90 -16.47
N ALA A 153 3.91 16.52 -15.29
CA ALA A 153 4.58 15.89 -14.15
C ALA A 153 5.99 15.31 -14.48
N GLU A 154 6.75 16.00 -15.34
CA GLU A 154 8.00 15.52 -15.96
C GLU A 154 8.89 14.79 -14.96
N LEU A 155 9.37 13.59 -15.29
CA LEU A 155 10.24 12.78 -14.43
C LEU A 155 11.69 12.85 -14.91
N HIS A 156 12.60 13.37 -14.08
CA HIS A 156 14.03 13.37 -14.37
C HIS A 156 14.68 12.03 -13.99
N GLU A 157 15.68 11.61 -14.77
CA GLU A 157 16.53 10.45 -14.46
C GLU A 157 17.26 10.62 -13.11
N GLY A 158 17.42 9.53 -12.37
CA GLY A 158 18.07 9.48 -11.06
C GLY A 158 17.32 10.10 -9.86
N ILE A 159 16.45 11.10 -10.06
CA ILE A 159 15.71 11.76 -8.96
C ILE A 159 14.22 11.37 -8.95
N GLY A 160 13.66 10.97 -10.10
CA GLY A 160 12.24 10.64 -10.23
C GLY A 160 11.99 9.28 -10.85
N TYR A 161 12.55 9.01 -12.02
CA TYR A 161 12.14 7.84 -12.80
C TYR A 161 12.63 6.49 -12.22
N GLU A 162 13.92 6.31 -11.95
CA GLU A 162 14.45 5.00 -11.50
C GLU A 162 13.85 4.52 -10.17
N PRO A 163 13.75 5.35 -9.11
CA PRO A 163 13.13 4.92 -7.86
C PRO A 163 11.64 4.60 -8.04
N LEU A 164 10.95 5.34 -8.93
CA LEU A 164 9.54 5.12 -9.26
C LEU A 164 9.34 3.79 -9.99
N ALA A 165 10.16 3.51 -11.00
CA ALA A 165 10.16 2.28 -11.77
C ALA A 165 10.39 1.06 -10.88
N TRP A 166 11.42 1.12 -10.02
CA TRP A 166 11.70 0.06 -9.06
C TRP A 166 10.53 -0.19 -8.09
N ARG A 167 9.90 0.86 -7.56
CA ARG A 167 8.71 0.71 -6.70
C ARG A 167 7.52 0.12 -7.45
N ALA A 168 7.27 0.55 -8.68
CA ALA A 168 6.19 0.01 -9.52
C ALA A 168 6.39 -1.49 -9.76
N ASP A 169 7.60 -1.91 -10.13
CA ASP A 169 7.90 -3.33 -10.39
C ASP A 169 7.79 -4.18 -9.12
N LEU A 170 8.31 -3.68 -7.99
CA LEU A 170 8.20 -4.37 -6.70
C LEU A 170 6.74 -4.53 -6.26
N ALA A 171 5.95 -3.45 -6.35
CA ALA A 171 4.54 -3.46 -6.01
C ALA A 171 3.75 -4.40 -6.95
N ALA A 172 4.00 -4.36 -8.26
CA ALA A 172 3.37 -5.26 -9.21
C ALA A 172 3.74 -6.72 -8.96
N ALA A 173 5.00 -7.03 -8.65
CA ALA A 173 5.42 -8.38 -8.29
C ALA A 173 4.68 -8.89 -7.04
N ASN A 174 4.59 -8.07 -5.99
CA ASN A 174 3.85 -8.41 -4.77
C ASN A 174 2.35 -8.62 -5.05
N LEU A 175 1.72 -7.73 -5.80
CA LEU A 175 0.30 -7.85 -6.12
C LEU A 175 -0.01 -9.12 -6.92
N ARG A 176 0.86 -9.50 -7.87
CA ARG A 176 0.73 -10.80 -8.58
C ARG A 176 0.81 -11.99 -7.62
N LEU A 177 1.69 -11.95 -6.62
CA LEU A 177 1.78 -13.00 -5.60
C LEU A 177 0.51 -13.04 -4.74
N ILE A 178 -0.01 -11.88 -4.34
CA ILE A 178 -1.27 -11.76 -3.58
C ILE A 178 -2.44 -12.30 -4.40
N VAL A 179 -2.56 -11.99 -5.70
CA VAL A 179 -3.60 -12.54 -6.58
C VAL A 179 -3.57 -14.07 -6.55
N LYS A 180 -2.39 -14.68 -6.70
CA LYS A 180 -2.24 -16.14 -6.69
C LYS A 180 -2.59 -16.74 -5.33
N ASP A 181 -2.13 -16.11 -4.24
CA ASP A 181 -2.45 -16.53 -2.88
C ASP A 181 -3.95 -16.50 -2.62
N LEU A 182 -4.60 -15.37 -2.92
CA LEU A 182 -6.03 -15.21 -2.70
C LEU A 182 -6.86 -16.13 -3.60
N SER A 183 -6.44 -16.36 -4.85
CA SER A 183 -7.09 -17.30 -5.78
C SER A 183 -6.99 -18.73 -5.26
N ALA A 184 -5.81 -19.18 -4.84
CA ALA A 184 -5.62 -20.51 -4.24
C ALA A 184 -6.42 -20.67 -2.93
N LEU A 185 -6.57 -19.60 -2.16
CA LEU A 185 -7.40 -19.59 -0.96
C LEU A 185 -8.90 -19.52 -1.29
N HIS A 186 -9.30 -19.08 -2.48
CA HIS A 186 -10.68 -18.99 -2.94
C HIS A 186 -11.20 -20.31 -3.54
N GLU A 187 -10.40 -21.02 -4.35
CA GLU A 187 -10.77 -22.13 -5.24
C GLU A 187 -11.37 -23.41 -4.60
N VAL A 188 -11.70 -23.43 -3.31
CA VAL A 188 -12.32 -24.61 -2.69
C VAL A 188 -13.69 -24.27 -2.10
N PRO A 189 -14.74 -24.28 -2.95
CA PRO A 189 -16.10 -24.33 -2.46
C PRO A 189 -16.33 -25.72 -1.85
N ARG A 190 -16.91 -25.79 -0.65
CA ARG A 190 -17.29 -27.01 0.10
C ARG A 190 -16.23 -27.64 1.01
N TRP A 191 -15.42 -26.84 1.69
CA TRP A 191 -15.17 -27.18 3.10
C TRP A 191 -16.04 -26.27 3.95
N SER A 192 -17.16 -26.82 4.41
CA SER A 192 -17.69 -26.49 5.73
C SER A 192 -16.49 -26.41 6.67
N ALA A 193 -16.43 -25.42 7.58
CA ALA A 193 -15.46 -25.44 8.66
C ALA A 193 -15.32 -26.90 9.14
N PRO A 194 -14.10 -27.47 9.23
CA PRO A 194 -13.95 -28.87 9.60
C PRO A 194 -14.85 -29.10 10.80
N PRO A 195 -15.84 -30.03 10.71
CA PRO A 195 -16.88 -30.12 11.70
C PRO A 195 -16.20 -30.16 13.05
N THR A 196 -16.49 -29.17 13.89
CA THR A 196 -15.97 -29.15 15.25
C THR A 196 -16.23 -30.53 15.82
N PRO A 197 -15.21 -31.28 16.26
CA PRO A 197 -15.44 -32.57 16.87
C PRO A 197 -16.55 -32.41 17.91
N PRO A 198 -17.56 -33.29 17.98
CA PRO A 198 -18.70 -33.11 18.90
C PRO A 198 -18.26 -32.87 20.36
N GLU A 199 -17.09 -33.40 20.71
CA GLU A 199 -16.37 -33.29 21.98
C GLU A 199 -15.91 -31.85 22.30
N ASP A 200 -15.69 -31.02 21.28
CA ASP A 200 -15.26 -29.62 21.38
C ASP A 200 -16.47 -28.64 21.43
N ALA A 201 -17.69 -29.04 21.02
CA ALA A 201 -18.82 -28.11 20.88
C ALA A 201 -19.32 -27.52 22.22
N ALA A 202 -19.48 -28.35 23.25
CA ALA A 202 -19.84 -27.88 24.60
C ALA A 202 -18.70 -27.08 25.25
N SER A 203 -17.46 -27.33 24.85
CA SER A 203 -16.28 -26.55 25.29
C SER A 203 -16.22 -25.20 24.58
N LEU A 204 -16.62 -25.11 23.31
CA LEU A 204 -16.72 -23.85 22.58
C LEU A 204 -17.86 -22.96 23.10
N GLU A 205 -19.05 -23.50 23.39
CA GLU A 205 -20.12 -22.67 23.97
C GLU A 205 -19.76 -22.13 25.37
N ARG A 206 -19.02 -22.91 26.17
CA ARG A 206 -18.45 -22.39 27.43
C ARG A 206 -17.45 -21.27 27.19
N LEU A 207 -16.57 -21.41 26.19
CA LEU A 207 -15.63 -20.36 25.81
C LEU A 207 -16.34 -19.10 25.28
N VAL A 208 -17.43 -19.24 24.53
CA VAL A 208 -18.27 -18.11 24.11
C VAL A 208 -18.78 -17.35 25.33
N ALA A 209 -19.36 -18.06 26.31
CA ALA A 209 -19.89 -17.44 27.53
C ALA A 209 -18.79 -16.74 28.34
N GLN A 210 -17.61 -17.35 28.44
CA GLN A 210 -16.46 -16.78 29.14
C GLN A 210 -15.93 -15.51 28.45
N LEU A 211 -15.77 -15.52 27.12
CA LEU A 211 -15.39 -14.33 26.34
C LEU A 211 -16.45 -13.23 26.43
N ALA A 212 -17.73 -13.59 26.42
CA ALA A 212 -18.83 -12.64 26.57
C ALA A 212 -18.88 -12.01 27.97
N ALA A 213 -18.45 -12.74 29.00
CA ALA A 213 -18.35 -12.26 30.36
C ALA A 213 -17.02 -11.53 30.66
N GLY A 214 -16.01 -11.62 29.79
CA GLY A 214 -14.64 -11.21 30.11
C GLY A 214 -13.97 -12.08 31.18
N ASP A 215 -14.39 -13.34 31.31
CA ASP A 215 -13.90 -14.29 32.30
C ASP A 215 -12.67 -15.05 31.80
N ALA A 216 -11.50 -14.75 32.38
CA ALA A 216 -10.22 -15.35 32.02
C ALA A 216 -10.08 -16.84 32.38
N ALA A 217 -11.07 -17.48 33.01
CA ALA A 217 -11.05 -18.92 33.27
C ALA A 217 -10.95 -19.78 31.99
N GLY A 218 -11.27 -19.23 30.82
CA GLY A 218 -11.11 -19.87 29.51
C GLY A 218 -9.74 -19.68 28.84
N ALA A 219 -8.81 -18.94 29.45
CA ALA A 219 -7.57 -18.52 28.79
C ALA A 219 -6.70 -19.69 28.30
N ASP A 220 -6.48 -20.70 29.12
CA ASP A 220 -5.66 -21.86 28.75
C ASP A 220 -6.28 -22.67 27.61
N ALA A 221 -7.61 -22.83 27.64
CA ALA A 221 -8.34 -23.53 26.58
C ALA A 221 -8.29 -22.77 25.26
N LEU A 222 -8.47 -21.44 25.30
CA LEU A 222 -8.33 -20.58 24.14
C LEU A 222 -6.90 -20.60 23.56
N ALA A 223 -5.88 -20.56 24.43
CA ALA A 223 -4.48 -20.66 24.04
C ALA A 223 -4.17 -22.01 23.38
N ALA A 224 -4.68 -23.12 23.93
CA ALA A 224 -4.52 -24.45 23.35
C ALA A 224 -5.15 -24.55 21.94
N ILE A 225 -6.35 -23.98 21.74
CA ILE A 225 -6.98 -23.86 20.42
C ILE A 225 -6.07 -23.03 19.49
N GLY A 226 -5.60 -21.88 19.96
CA GLY A 226 -4.68 -21.01 19.23
C GLY A 226 -3.42 -21.73 18.77
N THR A 227 -2.77 -22.51 19.64
CA THR A 227 -1.58 -23.30 19.31
C THR A 227 -1.87 -24.42 18.30
N ARG A 228 -3.01 -25.12 18.43
CA ARG A 228 -3.43 -26.17 17.49
C ARG A 228 -3.65 -25.58 16.10
N VAL A 229 -4.45 -24.52 16.01
CA VAL A 229 -4.74 -23.85 14.73
C VAL A 229 -3.48 -23.20 14.14
N GLY A 230 -2.63 -22.59 14.97
CA GLY A 230 -1.40 -21.94 14.54
C GLY A 230 -0.38 -22.89 13.91
N ARG A 231 -0.44 -24.20 14.18
CA ARG A 231 0.37 -25.20 13.46
C ARG A 231 -0.13 -25.39 12.02
N THR A 232 -1.44 -25.54 11.83
CA THR A 232 -2.04 -25.65 10.49
C THR A 232 -1.88 -24.36 9.69
N GLU A 233 -2.10 -23.22 10.34
CA GLU A 233 -1.88 -21.90 9.73
C GLU A 233 -0.46 -21.75 9.21
N ARG A 234 0.57 -22.07 10.02
CA ARG A 234 1.97 -21.98 9.59
C ARG A 234 2.24 -22.82 8.34
N GLY A 235 1.77 -24.06 8.30
CA GLY A 235 1.92 -24.92 7.11
C GLY A 235 1.24 -24.33 5.86
N MET A 236 0.06 -23.70 6.02
CA MET A 236 -0.61 -23.02 4.91
C MET A 236 0.12 -21.75 4.48
N VAL A 237 0.60 -20.93 5.43
CA VAL A 237 1.39 -19.72 5.15
C VAL A 237 2.67 -20.09 4.42
N GLU A 238 3.41 -21.11 4.88
CA GLU A 238 4.62 -21.61 4.22
C GLU A 238 4.37 -22.08 2.77
N GLY A 239 3.14 -22.52 2.48
CA GLY A 239 2.71 -22.91 1.14
C GLY A 239 2.34 -21.75 0.21
N LEU A 240 2.15 -20.53 0.73
CA LEU A 240 1.77 -19.36 -0.07
C LEU A 240 2.88 -18.98 -1.07
N PHE A 241 2.45 -18.49 -2.23
CA PHE A 241 3.36 -17.95 -3.25
C PHE A 241 4.13 -16.75 -2.71
N SER A 242 3.49 -15.85 -1.97
CA SER A 242 4.18 -14.70 -1.35
C SER A 242 5.25 -15.15 -0.36
N THR A 243 4.99 -16.15 0.48
CA THR A 243 5.96 -16.66 1.45
C THR A 243 7.10 -17.43 0.79
N ARG A 244 6.81 -18.27 -0.21
CA ARG A 244 7.83 -19.05 -0.93
C ARG A 244 8.77 -18.17 -1.75
N ASN A 245 8.27 -17.08 -2.32
CA ASN A 245 9.08 -16.07 -3.00
C ASN A 245 9.62 -14.99 -2.04
N GLY A 246 9.18 -15.02 -0.78
CA GLY A 246 9.40 -13.99 0.23
C GLY A 246 10.87 -13.67 0.45
N ARG A 247 11.76 -14.67 0.54
CA ARG A 247 13.20 -14.40 0.79
C ARG A 247 13.87 -13.51 -0.26
N ALA A 248 13.41 -13.53 -1.51
CA ALA A 248 13.95 -12.65 -2.56
C ALA A 248 13.24 -11.28 -2.59
N VAL A 249 12.02 -11.17 -2.09
CA VAL A 249 11.26 -9.92 -2.08
C VAL A 249 11.40 -9.16 -0.76
N ASP A 250 11.64 -9.85 0.35
CA ASP A 250 11.67 -9.28 1.71
C ASP A 250 12.82 -8.29 1.86
N ASP A 251 13.99 -8.53 1.26
CA ASP A 251 15.09 -7.56 1.23
C ASP A 251 14.70 -6.28 0.47
N ALA A 252 13.99 -6.42 -0.65
CA ALA A 252 13.52 -5.28 -1.44
C ALA A 252 12.40 -4.50 -0.72
N VAL A 253 11.50 -5.21 -0.02
CA VAL A 253 10.46 -4.60 0.82
C VAL A 253 11.08 -3.88 2.01
N ALA A 254 12.04 -4.48 2.70
CA ALA A 254 12.76 -3.84 3.80
C ALA A 254 13.54 -2.60 3.31
N ALA A 255 14.18 -2.69 2.14
CA ALA A 255 14.84 -1.55 1.52
C ALA A 255 13.85 -0.41 1.20
N ARG A 256 12.64 -0.74 0.71
CA ARG A 256 11.58 0.26 0.46
C ARG A 256 11.14 0.94 1.74
N GLU A 257 10.89 0.17 2.80
CA GLU A 257 10.47 0.70 4.10
C GLU A 257 11.54 1.63 4.70
N GLU A 258 12.80 1.24 4.61
CA GLU A 258 13.93 2.05 5.05
C GLU A 258 14.08 3.34 4.21
N GLN A 259 13.91 3.26 2.89
CA GLN A 259 13.89 4.45 2.03
C GLN A 259 12.77 5.42 2.43
N GLY A 260 11.55 4.92 2.67
CA GLY A 260 10.44 5.72 3.14
C GLY A 260 10.72 6.40 4.48
N ARG A 261 11.30 5.66 5.44
CA ARG A 261 11.71 6.21 6.74
C ARG A 261 12.73 7.34 6.58
N ARG A 262 13.77 7.15 5.77
CA ARG A 262 14.79 8.17 5.48
C ARG A 262 14.21 9.36 4.72
N ALA A 263 13.25 9.15 3.83
CA ALA A 263 12.55 10.23 3.13
C ALA A 263 11.78 11.13 4.11
N LEU A 264 11.14 10.54 5.14
CA LEU A 264 10.45 11.28 6.19
C LEU A 264 11.41 12.09 7.08
N GLU A 265 12.61 11.56 7.38
CA GLU A 265 13.65 12.33 8.08
C GLU A 265 14.06 13.57 7.27
N ARG A 266 14.28 13.40 5.96
CA ARG A 266 14.61 14.51 5.05
C ARG A 266 13.46 15.49 4.88
N LEU A 267 12.22 15.02 4.86
CA LEU A 267 11.03 15.87 4.84
C LEU A 267 11.01 16.78 6.09
N ALA A 268 11.27 16.22 7.27
CA ALA A 268 11.34 17.00 8.51
C ALA A 268 12.44 18.08 8.45
N GLU A 269 13.63 17.75 7.95
CA GLU A 269 14.72 18.72 7.71
C GLU A 269 14.28 19.82 6.73
N MET A 270 13.60 19.45 5.64
CA MET A 270 13.11 20.38 4.63
C MET A 270 12.08 21.36 5.20
N ARG A 271 11.16 20.90 6.06
CA ARG A 271 10.17 21.79 6.70
C ARG A 271 10.85 22.88 7.53
N VAL A 272 11.80 22.51 8.39
CA VAL A 272 12.56 23.49 9.20
C VAL A 272 13.26 24.54 8.33
N LEU A 273 13.74 24.16 7.14
CA LEU A 273 14.38 25.09 6.21
C LEU A 273 13.39 26.07 5.57
N LEU A 274 12.11 25.71 5.38
CA LEU A 274 11.15 26.50 4.60
C LEU A 274 10.35 27.49 5.46
N PRO A 275 10.53 28.82 5.30
CA PRO A 275 9.92 29.84 6.18
C PRO A 275 8.39 29.83 6.22
N PHE A 276 7.73 29.27 5.21
CA PHE A 276 6.26 29.24 5.11
C PHE A 276 5.62 28.03 5.80
N THR A 277 6.41 27.11 6.35
CA THR A 277 5.91 26.00 7.16
C THR A 277 5.87 26.41 8.63
N GLY A 278 5.10 25.70 9.47
CA GLY A 278 5.07 25.97 10.90
C GLY A 278 6.46 25.78 11.53
N GLU A 279 7.13 24.67 11.21
CA GLU A 279 8.47 24.35 11.73
C GLU A 279 9.55 25.33 11.23
N GLY A 280 9.38 25.88 10.03
CA GLY A 280 10.31 26.87 9.48
C GLY A 280 10.09 28.28 10.02
N ALA A 281 8.87 28.62 10.46
CA ALA A 281 8.58 29.85 11.18
C ALA A 281 9.22 29.82 12.59
N ASP A 282 9.19 28.66 13.25
CA ASP A 282 9.79 28.41 14.56
C ASP A 282 11.19 27.76 14.47
N ALA A 283 11.91 28.01 13.38
CA ALA A 283 13.17 27.32 13.10
C ALA A 283 14.24 27.61 14.17
N PRO A 284 15.13 26.65 14.48
CA PRO A 284 16.26 26.87 15.38
C PRO A 284 17.13 28.06 14.95
N GLU A 285 17.79 28.71 15.92
CA GLU A 285 18.56 29.95 15.69
C GLU A 285 19.58 29.83 14.54
N ALA A 286 20.22 28.67 14.39
CA ALA A 286 21.16 28.40 13.30
C ALA A 286 20.52 28.52 11.91
N VAL A 287 19.27 28.10 11.76
CA VAL A 287 18.49 28.19 10.51
C VAL A 287 17.84 29.56 10.36
N ALA A 288 17.32 30.12 11.46
CA ALA A 288 16.69 31.45 11.45
C ALA A 288 17.67 32.58 11.03
N LYS A 289 18.97 32.41 11.33
CA LYS A 289 20.04 33.34 10.92
C LYS A 289 20.45 33.21 9.44
N MET A 290 19.99 32.18 8.74
CA MET A 290 20.29 32.01 7.32
C MET A 290 19.48 32.99 6.47
N SER A 291 20.03 33.42 5.34
CA SER A 291 19.24 34.19 4.36
C SER A 291 18.17 33.30 3.73
N ASP A 292 17.04 33.89 3.35
CA ASP A 292 15.96 33.18 2.64
C ASP A 292 16.48 32.41 1.43
N THR A 293 17.34 33.04 0.62
CA THR A 293 17.94 32.40 -0.56
C THR A 293 18.67 31.11 -0.20
N LEU A 294 19.48 31.11 0.86
CA LEU A 294 20.24 29.95 1.29
C LEU A 294 19.32 28.88 1.88
N ARG A 295 18.29 29.28 2.63
CA ARG A 295 17.26 28.38 3.16
C ARG A 295 16.55 27.63 2.04
N TYR A 296 16.08 28.33 1.00
CA TYR A 296 15.42 27.70 -0.15
C TYR A 296 16.37 26.80 -0.95
N GLU A 297 17.62 27.21 -1.16
CA GLU A 297 18.61 26.41 -1.86
C GLU A 297 18.90 25.08 -1.14
N GLN A 298 19.08 25.12 0.18
CA GLN A 298 19.25 23.90 0.97
C GLN A 298 17.97 23.06 1.00
N ALA A 299 16.79 23.66 1.13
CA ALA A 299 15.52 22.94 1.08
C ALA A 299 15.33 22.21 -0.25
N ILE A 300 15.71 22.82 -1.38
CA ILE A 300 15.66 22.18 -2.71
C ILE A 300 16.61 20.98 -2.78
N MET A 301 17.81 21.09 -2.22
CA MET A 301 18.78 19.99 -2.17
C MET A 301 18.24 18.82 -1.34
N VAL A 302 17.77 19.09 -0.12
CA VAL A 302 17.19 18.10 0.79
C VAL A 302 15.94 17.47 0.18
N GLY A 303 15.05 18.26 -0.41
CA GLY A 303 13.83 17.77 -1.06
C GLY A 303 14.12 16.86 -2.26
N ARG A 304 15.15 17.15 -3.07
CA ARG A 304 15.59 16.25 -4.15
C ARG A 304 16.11 14.93 -3.62
N GLN A 305 16.90 14.96 -2.54
CA GLN A 305 17.38 13.73 -1.89
C GLN A 305 16.21 12.91 -1.31
N ALA A 306 15.22 13.59 -0.72
CA ALA A 306 14.02 12.96 -0.19
C ALA A 306 13.17 12.30 -1.29
N LEU A 307 12.94 12.99 -2.43
CA LEU A 307 12.19 12.42 -3.55
C LEU A 307 12.92 11.27 -4.25
N ALA A 308 14.25 11.26 -4.24
CA ALA A 308 15.02 10.11 -4.74
C ALA A 308 14.81 8.86 -3.86
N LEU A 309 14.40 9.03 -2.60
CA LEU A 309 14.04 7.95 -1.69
C LEU A 309 12.54 7.59 -1.77
N ASP A 310 11.67 8.61 -1.83
CA ASP A 310 10.21 8.44 -1.91
C ASP A 310 9.60 9.38 -2.97
N PRO A 311 9.58 8.98 -4.25
CA PRO A 311 9.03 9.83 -5.32
C PRO A 311 7.49 9.96 -5.26
N LEU A 312 6.83 9.10 -4.48
CA LEU A 312 5.37 9.03 -4.37
C LEU A 312 4.81 9.86 -3.21
N ASN A 313 5.66 10.57 -2.47
CA ASN A 313 5.22 11.42 -1.37
C ASN A 313 4.64 12.73 -1.91
N PRO A 314 3.34 13.01 -1.73
CA PRO A 314 2.71 14.21 -2.29
C PRO A 314 3.27 15.49 -1.66
N GLU A 315 3.49 15.48 -0.34
CA GLU A 315 3.96 16.66 0.40
C GLU A 315 5.37 17.06 -0.01
N LEU A 316 6.28 16.10 -0.19
CA LEU A 316 7.63 16.38 -0.70
C LEU A 316 7.58 17.06 -2.08
N ASN A 317 6.68 16.61 -2.96
CA ASN A 317 6.49 17.25 -4.26
C ASN A 317 5.96 18.69 -4.10
N LEU A 318 4.96 18.91 -3.25
CA LEU A 318 4.40 20.24 -2.99
C LEU A 318 5.43 21.22 -2.40
N LEU A 319 6.14 20.82 -1.35
CA LEU A 319 7.13 21.67 -0.69
C LEU A 319 8.29 21.98 -1.64
N LEU A 320 8.73 21.02 -2.45
CA LEU A 320 9.77 21.25 -3.45
C LEU A 320 9.28 22.18 -4.56
N ALA A 321 8.02 22.07 -4.98
CA ALA A 321 7.41 23.00 -5.93
C ALA A 321 7.46 24.43 -5.40
N ARG A 322 6.97 24.66 -4.18
CA ARG A 322 6.96 25.99 -3.53
C ARG A 322 8.38 26.56 -3.35
N ALA A 323 9.32 25.72 -2.93
CA ALA A 323 10.71 26.13 -2.75
C ALA A 323 11.36 26.56 -4.08
N LYS A 324 11.14 25.77 -5.14
CA LYS A 324 11.61 26.09 -6.49
C LYS A 324 10.94 27.30 -7.08
N ASP A 325 9.64 27.48 -6.85
CA ASP A 325 8.91 28.64 -7.36
C ASP A 325 9.52 29.92 -6.82
N ARG A 326 9.79 29.95 -5.51
CA ARG A 326 10.38 31.10 -4.84
C ARG A 326 11.81 31.41 -5.29
N ARG A 327 12.61 30.39 -5.63
CA ARG A 327 14.06 30.51 -5.88
C ARG A 327 14.46 30.56 -7.36
N GLU A 328 13.79 29.76 -8.18
CA GLU A 328 14.12 29.47 -9.57
C GLU A 328 12.99 29.91 -10.52
N GLY A 329 11.78 30.08 -10.01
CA GLY A 329 10.60 30.49 -10.75
C GLY A 329 9.77 29.33 -11.30
N ARG A 330 8.60 29.69 -11.85
CA ARG A 330 7.51 28.76 -12.23
C ARG A 330 7.93 27.61 -13.12
N ARG A 331 8.78 27.88 -14.13
CA ARG A 331 9.25 26.85 -15.08
C ARG A 331 9.81 25.61 -14.36
N TYR A 332 10.46 25.80 -13.21
CA TYR A 332 11.08 24.70 -12.46
C TYR A 332 10.17 24.13 -11.37
N SER A 333 9.13 24.85 -10.94
CA SER A 333 8.19 24.39 -9.91
C SER A 333 6.98 23.63 -10.49
N THR A 334 6.51 24.00 -11.68
CA THR A 334 5.31 23.40 -12.32
C THR A 334 5.33 21.86 -12.36
N PRO A 335 6.43 21.17 -12.75
CA PRO A 335 6.44 19.72 -12.76
C PRO A 335 6.16 19.09 -11.40
N TYR A 336 6.55 19.75 -10.30
CA TYR A 336 6.35 19.25 -8.95
C TYR A 336 4.94 19.51 -8.43
N TYR A 337 4.34 20.66 -8.79
CA TYR A 337 2.91 20.88 -8.55
C TYR A 337 2.05 19.86 -9.29
N ASP A 338 2.38 19.55 -10.56
CA ASP A 338 1.69 18.52 -11.35
C ASP A 338 1.79 17.15 -10.67
N ARG A 339 2.99 16.75 -10.24
CA ARG A 339 3.19 15.47 -9.52
C ARG A 339 2.35 15.41 -8.24
N PHE A 340 2.33 16.48 -7.46
CA PHE A 340 1.49 16.57 -6.26
C PHE A 340 0.01 16.34 -6.61
N LEU A 341 -0.54 17.08 -7.58
CA LEU A 341 -1.94 16.92 -7.99
C LEU A 341 -2.23 15.51 -8.51
N VAL A 342 -1.37 14.94 -9.35
CA VAL A 342 -1.53 13.60 -9.89
C VAL A 342 -1.56 12.55 -8.77
N LEU A 343 -0.68 12.67 -7.77
CA LEU A 343 -0.68 11.79 -6.59
C LEU A 343 -1.92 11.97 -5.69
N ARG A 344 -2.58 13.13 -5.76
CA ARG A 344 -3.88 13.43 -5.12
C ARG A 344 -5.09 13.02 -5.97
N GLY A 345 -4.84 12.41 -7.13
CA GLY A 345 -5.87 11.97 -8.07
C GLY A 345 -6.50 13.12 -8.88
N ILE A 346 -5.85 14.29 -8.92
CA ILE A 346 -6.30 15.47 -9.65
C ILE A 346 -5.49 15.61 -10.94
N ARG A 347 -6.19 15.78 -12.05
CA ARG A 347 -5.61 16.09 -13.36
C ARG A 347 -6.12 17.45 -13.78
N PHE A 348 -5.26 18.46 -13.80
CA PHE A 348 -5.69 19.84 -14.05
C PHE A 348 -6.38 20.04 -15.43
N TYR A 349 -6.10 19.16 -16.40
CA TYR A 349 -6.69 19.17 -17.74
C TYR A 349 -8.00 18.36 -17.85
N ASP A 350 -8.37 17.64 -16.80
CA ASP A 350 -9.61 16.87 -16.72
C ASP A 350 -10.41 17.32 -15.49
N GLU A 351 -11.29 18.28 -15.73
CA GLU A 351 -12.15 18.87 -14.70
C GLU A 351 -13.00 17.83 -13.96
N SER A 352 -13.28 16.66 -14.55
CA SER A 352 -14.05 15.61 -13.88
C SER A 352 -13.36 15.06 -12.63
N THR A 353 -12.04 15.23 -12.53
CA THR A 353 -11.25 14.77 -11.38
C THR A 353 -11.32 15.69 -10.15
N PHE A 354 -11.78 16.93 -10.31
CA PHE A 354 -11.82 17.90 -9.20
C PHE A 354 -13.09 18.77 -9.15
N ARG A 355 -13.90 18.83 -10.21
CA ARG A 355 -15.16 19.57 -10.22
C ARG A 355 -16.16 18.93 -9.26
N GLY A 356 -16.66 19.72 -8.31
CA GLY A 356 -17.62 19.25 -7.30
C GLY A 356 -17.00 18.52 -6.11
N ARG A 357 -15.67 18.36 -6.10
CA ARG A 357 -14.90 17.90 -4.94
C ARG A 357 -14.49 19.13 -4.11
N ALA A 358 -14.55 19.02 -2.79
CA ALA A 358 -13.93 20.00 -1.91
C ALA A 358 -12.41 19.82 -1.97
N LEU A 359 -11.70 20.83 -2.47
CA LEU A 359 -10.25 20.85 -2.51
C LEU A 359 -9.71 21.38 -1.17
N ASP A 360 -8.59 20.84 -0.73
CA ASP A 360 -7.85 21.44 0.37
C ASP A 360 -7.02 22.64 -0.12
N ALA A 361 -6.51 23.46 0.82
CA ALA A 361 -5.79 24.69 0.48
C ALA A 361 -4.53 24.44 -0.36
N ASP A 362 -3.89 23.28 -0.19
CA ASP A 362 -2.69 22.91 -0.93
C ASP A 362 -3.04 22.47 -2.37
N GLU A 363 -4.15 21.73 -2.54
CA GLU A 363 -4.73 21.38 -3.83
C GLU A 363 -5.18 22.62 -4.63
N GLU A 364 -5.85 23.57 -3.98
CA GLU A 364 -6.24 24.85 -4.58
C GLU A 364 -5.03 25.67 -5.01
N LEU A 365 -4.02 25.78 -4.13
CA LEU A 365 -2.77 26.47 -4.42
C LEU A 365 -2.09 25.85 -5.65
N ALA A 366 -1.84 24.54 -5.62
CA ALA A 366 -1.15 23.86 -6.71
C ALA A 366 -1.89 23.99 -8.05
N LEU A 367 -3.22 23.84 -8.03
CA LEU A 367 -4.04 24.00 -9.23
C LEU A 367 -4.00 25.43 -9.76
N SER A 368 -4.08 26.44 -8.87
CA SER A 368 -4.00 27.85 -9.26
C SER A 368 -2.64 28.22 -9.87
N GLU A 369 -1.54 27.68 -9.35
CA GLU A 369 -0.19 27.92 -9.88
C GLU A 369 0.00 27.33 -11.27
N ILE A 370 -0.57 26.15 -11.53
CA ILE A 370 -0.54 25.52 -12.86
C ILE A 370 -1.43 26.28 -13.86
N LEU A 371 -2.64 26.67 -13.46
CA LEU A 371 -3.60 27.32 -14.35
C LEU A 371 -3.25 28.78 -14.65
N SER A 372 -2.66 29.52 -13.69
CA SER A 372 -2.27 30.92 -13.88
C SER A 372 -0.98 31.11 -14.69
N GLY A 373 -0.21 30.04 -14.90
CA GLY A 373 1.03 30.05 -15.68
C GLY A 373 0.86 29.72 -17.16
N ARG A 374 -0.37 29.45 -17.61
CA ARG A 374 -0.77 29.30 -19.01
C ARG A 374 -1.54 30.53 -19.46
#